data_AF-A0A1B9JVZ2-F1
#
_entry.id   AF-A0A1B9JVZ2-F1
#
_cell.length_a   1.000
_cell.length_b   1.000
_cell.length_c   1.000
_cell.angle_alpha   90.00
_cell.angle_beta   90.00
_cell.angle_gamma   90.00
#
_symmetry.space_group_name_H-M   'P 1'
#
loop_
_entity.id
_entity.type
_entity.pdbx_description
1 polymer ?
#
loop_
_entity_poly.entity_id
_entity_poly.type
_entity_poly.pdbx_seq_one_letter_code
_entity_poly.pdbx_strand_id
1 'polypeptide(L)'
;MHILIPEDVPFKISTTDINVFYSERGGAKILLDVLSNENGIEKKYYPIQIFFEVVAELKCITLNYYELNYENYKIESNSSRSSNYSEIIGFYQVKNSTLLQQSLEKYDPKHRLNLSHYLIIGNDSYIELLASRYSISYTNQP
;
A
#
# COMPACT_ATOMS: atom_id res chain seq x y z
N MET A 1 -6.09 -17.15 -3.49
CA MET A 1 -4.97 -16.90 -2.56
C MET A 1 -4.13 -15.76 -3.08
N HIS A 2 -3.97 -14.69 -2.32
CA HIS A 2 -3.13 -13.53 -2.66
C HIS A 2 -1.69 -13.73 -2.21
N ILE A 3 -0.73 -13.50 -3.11
CA ILE A 3 0.70 -13.50 -2.80
C ILE A 3 1.14 -12.05 -2.68
N LEU A 4 1.41 -11.62 -1.45
CA LEU A 4 1.78 -10.26 -1.08
C LEU A 4 3.30 -10.12 -1.06
N ILE A 5 3.84 -9.23 -1.88
CA ILE A 5 5.25 -8.86 -1.87
C ILE A 5 5.36 -7.54 -1.09
N PRO A 6 6.08 -7.50 0.04
CA PRO A 6 6.29 -6.26 0.78
C PRO A 6 7.10 -5.26 -0.06
N GLU A 7 6.63 -4.02 -0.13
CA GLU A 7 7.42 -2.92 -0.70
C GLU A 7 8.61 -2.60 0.19
N ASP A 8 9.76 -2.34 -0.44
CA ASP A 8 11.02 -2.00 0.24
C ASP A 8 10.98 -0.53 0.66
N VAL A 9 10.37 -0.28 1.82
CA VAL A 9 10.23 1.05 2.42
C VAL A 9 10.94 1.11 3.77
N PRO A 10 11.66 2.22 4.08
CA PRO A 10 12.50 2.35 5.28
C PRO A 10 11.69 2.70 6.54
N PHE A 11 10.39 2.42 6.56
CA PHE A 11 9.48 2.80 7.63
C PHE A 11 8.40 1.74 7.87
N LYS A 12 7.76 1.81 9.03
CA LYS A 12 6.58 1.01 9.37
C LYS A 12 5.34 1.89 9.34
N ILE A 13 4.31 1.42 8.64
CA ILE A 13 3.02 2.14 8.58
C ILE A 13 2.36 2.13 9.96
N SER A 14 1.92 3.31 10.41
CA SER A 14 0.97 3.49 11.50
C SER A 14 -0.38 3.87 10.89
N THR A 15 -1.45 3.21 11.31
CA THR A 15 -2.78 3.44 10.71
C THR A 15 -3.74 4.10 11.66
N THR A 16 -3.22 5.00 12.50
CA THR A 16 -4.03 5.86 13.36
C THR A 16 -4.94 6.76 12.52
N ASP A 17 -4.41 7.31 11.42
CA ASP A 17 -5.17 8.10 10.45
C ASP A 17 -4.63 7.85 9.04
N ILE A 18 -5.53 7.74 8.05
CA ILE A 18 -5.19 7.56 6.64
C ILE A 18 -6.11 8.46 5.82
N ASN A 19 -5.53 9.40 5.08
CA ASN A 19 -6.27 10.31 4.22
C ASN A 19 -5.95 10.03 2.76
N VAL A 20 -6.99 9.94 1.92
CA VAL A 20 -6.85 9.70 0.49
C VAL A 20 -7.42 10.88 -0.29
N PHE A 21 -6.60 11.43 -1.17
CA PHE A 21 -7.00 12.48 -2.10
C PHE A 21 -6.77 11.98 -3.53
N TYR A 22 -7.79 12.11 -4.38
CA TYR A 22 -7.67 11.83 -5.80
C TYR A 22 -8.06 13.06 -6.62
N SER A 23 -7.30 13.31 -7.69
CA SER A 23 -7.68 14.27 -8.72
C SER A 23 -7.23 13.78 -10.09
N GLU A 24 -8.03 14.00 -11.12
CA GLU A 24 -7.74 13.50 -12.47
C GLU A 24 -6.38 14.00 -13.00
N ARG A 25 -6.03 15.26 -12.72
CA ARG A 25 -4.75 15.85 -13.16
C ARG A 25 -3.58 15.55 -12.24
N GLY A 26 -3.87 15.18 -10.99
CA GLY A 26 -2.89 15.13 -9.92
C GLY A 26 -2.82 13.77 -9.24
N GLY A 27 -3.30 12.71 -9.87
CA GLY A 27 -3.21 11.33 -9.37
C GLY A 27 -3.87 11.10 -8.00
N ALA A 28 -3.45 10.02 -7.34
CA ALA A 28 -3.81 9.74 -5.95
C ALA A 28 -2.67 10.08 -4.99
N LYS A 29 -3.04 10.67 -3.85
CA LYS A 29 -2.15 10.96 -2.72
C LYS A 29 -2.73 10.27 -1.50
N ILE A 30 -1.91 9.45 -0.86
CA ILE A 30 -2.24 8.76 0.37
C ILE A 30 -1.35 9.33 1.46
N LEU A 31 -1.96 10.04 2.40
CA LEU A 31 -1.29 10.57 3.58
C LEU A 31 -1.52 9.61 4.75
N LEU A 32 -0.43 9.23 5.40
CA LEU A 32 -0.47 8.34 6.57
C LEU A 32 0.73 8.62 7.46
N ASP A 33 0.60 8.27 8.74
CA ASP A 33 1.71 8.35 9.69
C ASP A 33 2.57 7.09 9.63
N VAL A 34 3.88 7.26 9.78
CA VAL A 34 4.81 6.14 9.86
C VAL A 34 5.72 6.25 11.06
N LEU A 35 6.21 5.10 11.50
CA LEU A 35 7.29 4.97 12.46
C LEU A 35 8.61 4.81 11.70
N SER A 36 9.55 5.71 11.94
CA SER A 36 10.92 5.57 11.45
C SER A 36 11.66 4.49 12.24
N ASN A 37 12.53 3.73 11.58
CA ASN A 37 13.36 2.69 12.20
C ASN A 37 14.67 3.24 12.81
N GLU A 38 14.74 4.55 13.09
CA GLU A 38 15.93 5.19 13.63
C GLU A 38 16.20 4.77 15.10
N ASN A 39 17.13 3.82 15.25
CA ASN A 39 17.98 3.53 16.42
C ASN A 39 17.47 3.97 17.81
N GLY A 40 16.32 3.44 18.23
CA GLY A 40 16.00 3.26 19.66
C GLY A 40 15.71 4.53 20.48
N ILE A 41 15.52 5.69 19.85
CA ILE A 41 15.17 6.93 20.55
C ILE A 41 13.76 7.34 20.13
N GLU A 42 12.79 7.10 21.02
CA GLU A 42 11.36 7.45 20.94
C GLU A 42 10.64 7.16 19.60
N LYS A 43 9.55 6.39 19.66
CA LYS A 43 8.65 6.16 18.51
C LYS A 43 8.04 7.47 18.05
N LYS A 44 8.72 8.20 17.18
CA LYS A 44 8.21 9.44 16.60
C LYS A 44 7.45 9.09 15.32
N TYR A 45 6.17 9.47 15.34
CA TYR A 45 5.31 9.39 14.17
C TYR A 45 5.64 10.55 13.25
N TYR A 46 5.79 10.26 11.97
CA TYR A 46 6.00 11.26 10.94
C TYR A 46 4.99 11.05 9.81
N PRO A 47 4.33 12.12 9.36
CA PRO A 47 3.44 12.01 8.23
C PRO A 47 4.25 11.84 6.94
N ILE A 48 3.81 10.91 6.09
CA ILE A 48 4.33 10.74 4.75
C ILE A 48 3.20 10.87 3.74
N GLN A 49 3.58 11.09 2.49
CA GLN A 49 2.71 11.01 1.34
C GLN A 49 3.22 9.93 0.39
N ILE A 50 2.36 8.98 0.05
CA ILE A 50 2.55 8.06 -1.08
C ILE A 50 1.76 8.63 -2.27
N PHE A 51 2.45 8.88 -3.37
CA PHE A 51 1.88 9.49 -4.56
C PHE A 51 1.85 8.49 -5.71
N PHE A 52 0.68 8.35 -6.35
CA PHE A 52 0.48 7.54 -7.56
C PHE A 52 0.04 8.44 -8.71
N GLU A 53 0.88 8.53 -9.75
CA GLU A 53 0.63 9.41 -10.90
C GLU A 53 -0.54 8.94 -11.77
N VAL A 54 -0.59 7.64 -12.06
CA VAL A 54 -1.65 7.03 -12.88
C VAL A 54 -2.37 5.98 -12.05
N VAL A 55 -3.68 6.16 -11.88
CA VAL A 55 -4.55 5.29 -11.08
C VAL A 55 -5.76 4.91 -11.91
N ALA A 56 -5.96 3.62 -12.10
CA ALA A 56 -7.13 3.07 -12.78
C ALA A 56 -8.29 2.82 -11.80
N GLU A 57 -7.97 2.37 -10.58
CA GLU A 57 -8.95 2.09 -9.55
C GLU A 57 -8.35 2.36 -8.16
N LEU A 58 -9.14 2.95 -7.27
CA LEU A 58 -8.80 3.15 -5.86
C LEU A 58 -10.01 2.78 -5.01
N LYS A 59 -9.79 1.94 -3.99
CA LYS A 59 -10.79 1.58 -3.00
C LYS A 59 -10.27 1.85 -1.59
N CYS A 60 -11.08 2.53 -0.79
CA CYS A 60 -10.89 2.60 0.66
C CYS A 60 -11.82 1.59 1.31
N ILE A 61 -11.25 0.59 2.01
CA ILE A 61 -12.01 -0.52 2.56
C ILE A 61 -11.86 -0.49 4.08
N THR A 62 -12.97 -0.28 4.78
CA THR A 62 -13.02 -0.11 6.25
C THR A 62 -13.21 -1.44 6.98
N LEU A 63 -12.54 -2.48 6.50
CA LEU A 63 -12.51 -3.80 7.11
C LEU A 63 -11.05 -4.24 7.26
N ASN A 64 -10.75 -5.01 8.30
CA ASN A 64 -9.44 -5.63 8.45
C ASN A 64 -9.18 -6.57 7.27
N TYR A 65 -8.04 -6.37 6.58
CA TYR A 65 -7.70 -7.15 5.39
C TYR A 65 -7.56 -8.65 5.70
N TYR A 66 -6.94 -8.99 6.83
CA TYR A 66 -6.62 -10.37 7.19
C TYR A 66 -7.85 -11.16 7.62
N GLU A 67 -8.80 -10.51 8.28
CA GLU A 67 -10.09 -11.11 8.59
C GLU A 67 -10.90 -11.33 7.31
N LEU A 68 -10.96 -10.33 6.44
CA LEU A 68 -11.69 -10.43 5.17
C LEU A 68 -11.09 -11.50 4.24
N ASN A 69 -9.78 -11.69 4.30
CA ASN A 69 -9.03 -12.63 3.48
C ASN A 69 -8.50 -13.81 4.30
N TYR A 70 -9.20 -14.21 5.37
CA TYR A 70 -8.76 -15.28 6.28
C TYR A 70 -8.34 -16.54 5.49
N GLU A 71 -7.13 -17.04 5.79
CA GLU A 71 -6.46 -18.18 5.10
C GLU A 71 -6.25 -18.02 3.57
N ASN A 72 -6.59 -16.88 2.98
CA ASN A 72 -6.54 -16.65 1.55
C ASN A 72 -5.40 -15.69 1.13
N TYR A 73 -4.36 -15.57 1.94
CA TYR A 73 -3.17 -14.77 1.62
C TYR A 73 -1.87 -15.44 2.08
N LYS A 74 -0.76 -15.04 1.45
CA LYS A 74 0.61 -15.42 1.81
C LYS A 74 1.52 -14.22 1.58
N ILE A 75 2.35 -13.88 2.55
CA ILE A 75 3.36 -12.82 2.43
C ILE A 75 4.68 -13.46 2.01
N GLU A 76 5.29 -13.00 0.91
CA GLU A 76 6.63 -13.42 0.50
C GLU A 76 7.66 -12.79 1.45
N SER A 77 8.51 -13.63 2.04
CA SER A 77 9.58 -13.18 2.93
C SER A 77 10.68 -12.54 2.09
N ASN A 78 10.78 -11.21 2.11
CA ASN A 78 12.05 -10.58 1.77
C ASN A 78 12.99 -10.73 2.97
N SER A 79 14.20 -11.21 2.71
CA SER A 79 15.24 -11.60 3.69
C SER A 79 15.65 -10.50 4.69
N SER A 80 15.12 -9.28 4.54
CA SER A 80 15.38 -8.10 5.35
C SER A 80 14.32 -7.80 6.44
N ARG A 81 13.14 -8.45 6.45
CA ARG A 81 12.14 -8.27 7.53
C ARG A 81 12.04 -9.53 8.38
N SER A 82 12.45 -9.42 9.66
CA SER A 82 12.45 -10.52 10.61
C SER A 82 11.05 -11.12 10.77
N SER A 83 10.99 -12.45 10.72
CA SER A 83 9.82 -13.34 10.72
C SER A 83 8.99 -13.35 12.02
N ASN A 84 8.86 -12.22 12.69
CA ASN A 84 7.87 -12.09 13.76
C ASN A 84 6.54 -11.72 13.11
N TYR A 85 5.56 -12.61 13.26
CA TYR A 85 4.15 -12.50 12.85
C TYR A 85 3.44 -11.17 13.23
N SER A 86 4.11 -10.27 13.95
CA SER A 86 3.63 -8.98 14.45
C SER A 86 3.73 -7.80 13.46
N GLU A 87 4.13 -8.02 12.20
CA GLU A 87 4.32 -6.92 11.24
C GLU A 87 3.51 -7.11 9.94
N ILE A 88 2.22 -7.41 10.11
CA ILE A 88 1.31 -7.62 8.98
C ILE A 88 0.89 -6.28 8.35
N ILE A 89 0.69 -5.23 9.14
CA ILE A 89 0.46 -3.84 8.67
C ILE A 89 1.62 -3.39 7.76
N GLY A 90 1.30 -2.86 6.57
CA GLY A 90 2.35 -2.45 5.64
C GLY A 90 1.87 -2.13 4.23
N PHE A 91 2.84 -1.88 3.36
CA PHE A 91 2.66 -1.60 1.95
C PHE A 91 3.11 -2.79 1.12
N TYR A 92 2.24 -3.29 0.24
CA TYR A 92 2.43 -4.51 -0.52
C TYR A 92 2.03 -4.33 -1.97
N GLN A 93 2.67 -5.10 -2.85
CA GLN A 93 2.18 -5.41 -4.19
C GLN A 93 1.64 -6.84 -4.24
N VAL A 94 0.52 -7.04 -4.94
CA VAL A 94 -0.09 -8.36 -5.14
C VAL A 94 0.46 -9.00 -6.41
N LYS A 95 1.28 -10.04 -6.25
CA LYS A 95 1.98 -10.73 -7.35
C LYS A 95 1.03 -11.43 -8.33
N ASN A 96 0.04 -12.14 -7.80
CA ASN A 96 -0.90 -12.96 -8.57
C ASN A 96 -2.30 -12.33 -8.57
N SER A 97 -2.36 -11.03 -8.88
CA SER A 97 -3.59 -10.25 -8.84
C SER A 97 -4.58 -10.67 -9.95
N THR A 98 -5.62 -11.42 -9.57
CA THR A 98 -6.76 -11.71 -10.45
C THR A 98 -7.53 -10.45 -10.81
N LEU A 99 -7.68 -9.52 -9.85
CA LEU A 99 -8.28 -8.22 -10.06
C LEU A 99 -7.58 -7.46 -11.19
N LEU A 100 -6.25 -7.38 -11.16
CA LEU A 100 -5.46 -6.73 -12.20
C LEU A 100 -5.67 -7.43 -13.54
N GLN A 101 -5.54 -8.76 -13.60
CA GLN A 101 -5.71 -9.53 -14.82
C GLN A 101 -7.08 -9.28 -15.49
N GLN A 102 -8.16 -9.29 -14.71
CA GLN A 102 -9.51 -9.03 -15.20
C GLN A 102 -9.73 -7.56 -15.60
N SER A 103 -9.01 -6.64 -14.97
CA SER A 103 -9.17 -5.20 -15.18
C SER A 103 -8.31 -4.66 -16.32
N LEU A 104 -7.26 -5.37 -16.75
CA LEU A 104 -6.35 -4.92 -17.81
C LEU A 104 -7.08 -4.66 -19.13
N GLU A 105 -8.00 -5.52 -19.54
CA GLU A 105 -8.78 -5.30 -20.78
C GLU A 105 -9.67 -4.06 -20.69
N LYS A 106 -10.19 -3.75 -19.50
CA LYS A 106 -11.07 -2.61 -19.26
C LYS A 106 -10.30 -1.30 -19.16
N TYR A 107 -9.20 -1.28 -18.41
CA TYR A 107 -8.48 -0.05 -18.05
C TYR A 107 -7.21 0.20 -18.87
N ASP A 108 -6.53 -0.85 -19.34
CA ASP A 108 -5.30 -0.74 -20.12
C ASP A 108 -5.24 -1.72 -21.31
N PRO A 109 -6.22 -1.67 -22.25
CA PRO A 109 -6.29 -2.60 -23.39
C PRO A 109 -5.10 -2.49 -24.35
N LYS A 110 -4.29 -1.43 -24.24
CA LYS A 110 -3.09 -1.21 -25.06
C LYS A 110 -1.80 -1.49 -24.29
N HIS A 111 -1.88 -1.92 -23.03
CA HIS A 111 -0.74 -2.19 -22.15
C HIS A 111 0.26 -1.03 -22.05
N ARG A 112 -0.24 0.19 -21.91
CA ARG A 112 0.56 1.44 -21.86
C ARG A 112 0.68 2.02 -20.46
N LEU A 113 -0.26 1.69 -19.57
CA LEU A 113 -0.33 2.27 -18.23
C LEU A 113 0.55 1.52 -17.23
N ASN A 114 0.98 0.29 -17.57
CA ASN A 114 1.85 -0.54 -16.74
C ASN A 114 1.32 -0.67 -15.30
N LEU A 115 0.04 -1.02 -15.19
CA LEU A 115 -0.66 -1.10 -13.91
C LEU A 115 -0.16 -2.26 -13.07
N SER A 116 -0.02 -2.00 -11.78
CA SER A 116 0.25 -2.95 -10.70
C SER A 116 -0.89 -2.91 -9.68
N HIS A 117 -1.03 -3.98 -8.91
CA HIS A 117 -2.00 -4.06 -7.82
C HIS A 117 -1.31 -3.84 -6.48
N TYR A 118 -1.64 -2.74 -5.82
CA TYR A 118 -1.08 -2.31 -4.55
C TYR A 118 -2.10 -2.42 -3.41
N LEU A 119 -1.59 -2.75 -2.22
CA LEU A 119 -2.33 -2.78 -0.97
C LEU A 119 -1.56 -2.00 0.10
N ILE A 120 -2.22 -1.03 0.71
CA ILE A 120 -1.74 -0.36 1.92
C ILE A 120 -2.64 -0.83 3.06
N ILE A 121 -2.13 -1.75 3.86
CA ILE A 121 -2.91 -2.46 4.87
C ILE A 121 -2.65 -1.83 6.23
N GLY A 122 -3.73 -1.40 6.86
CA GLY A 122 -3.77 -0.94 8.23
C GLY A 122 -4.33 -1.95 9.21
N ASN A 123 -4.55 -1.46 10.44
CA ASN A 123 -5.08 -2.28 11.51
C ASN A 123 -6.53 -2.72 11.25
N ASP A 124 -7.41 -1.78 10.91
CA ASP A 124 -8.86 -2.05 10.77
C ASP A 124 -9.40 -1.66 9.38
N SER A 125 -8.50 -1.25 8.48
CA SER A 125 -8.83 -0.82 7.13
C SER A 125 -7.65 -1.08 6.19
N TYR A 126 -7.91 -1.03 4.90
CA TYR A 126 -6.85 -1.03 3.89
C TYR A 126 -7.27 -0.23 2.66
N ILE A 127 -6.27 0.21 1.91
CA ILE A 127 -6.45 0.82 0.60
C ILE A 127 -6.00 -0.18 -0.45
N GLU A 128 -6.83 -0.38 -1.46
CA GLU A 128 -6.53 -1.20 -2.64
C GLU A 128 -6.42 -0.30 -3.86
N LEU A 129 -5.33 -0.41 -4.63
CA LEU A 129 -5.11 0.39 -5.84
C LEU A 129 -4.72 -0.47 -7.04
N LEU A 130 -5.29 -0.15 -8.20
CA LEU A 130 -4.71 -0.48 -9.50
C LEU A 130 -4.05 0.79 -10.04
N ALA A 131 -2.73 0.86 -9.98
CA ALA A 131 -1.98 2.07 -10.30
C ALA A 131 -0.63 1.71 -10.94
N SER A 132 0.03 2.67 -11.60
CA SER A 132 1.30 2.43 -12.28
C SER A 132 2.48 2.35 -11.28
N ARG A 133 3.22 3.44 -11.12
CA ARG A 133 4.34 3.60 -10.19
C ARG A 133 3.94 4.55 -9.06
N TYR A 134 4.64 4.44 -7.94
CA TYR A 134 4.49 5.37 -6.83
C TYR A 134 5.79 6.09 -6.50
N SER A 135 5.67 7.21 -5.79
CA SER A 135 6.77 7.88 -5.11
C SER A 135 6.39 8.19 -3.67
N ILE A 136 7.38 8.32 -2.79
CA ILE A 136 7.17 8.63 -1.38
C ILE A 136 7.91 9.91 -1.05
N SER A 137 7.24 10.79 -0.32
CA SER A 137 7.84 12.02 0.23
C SER A 137 7.43 12.19 1.68
N TYR A 138 8.38 12.59 2.52
CA TYR A 138 8.07 13.07 3.88
C TYR A 138 7.34 14.41 3.75
N THR A 139 6.21 14.55 4.43
CA THR A 139 5.52 15.84 4.49
C THR A 139 6.15 16.63 5.63
N ASN A 140 6.74 17.78 5.32
CA ASN A 140 7.04 18.76 6.37
C ASN A 140 5.69 19.19 6.93
N GLN A 141 5.46 18.96 8.23
CA GLN A 141 4.36 19.66 8.89
C GLN A 141 4.65 21.17 8.79
N PRO A 142 3.65 22.01 8.49
CA PRO A 142 3.80 23.46 8.52
C PRO A 142 4.21 23.96 9.91
#